data_AF-A0A962DUP2-F1
#
_entry.id   AF-A0A962DUP2-F1
#
_cell.length_a   1.000
_cell.length_b   1.000
_cell.length_c   1.000
_cell.angle_alpha   90.00
_cell.angle_beta   90.00
_cell.angle_gamma   90.00
#
_symmetry.space_group_name_H-M   'P 1'
#
loop_
_entity.id
_entity.type
_entity.pdbx_description
1 polymer ?
#
loop_
_entity_poly.entity_id
_entity_poly.type
_entity_poly.pdbx_seq_one_letter_code
_entity_poly.pdbx_strand_id
1 'polypeptide(L)'
;MKLVIAMLMDGVIYASWLFVIAAGLTLIYGVMKILNMAHGSFYAIGAYSGASLVGIYLAGGNPVWGSYLVLLGAALVIGALVGLMAERGLLRFMYGRDEVVMILVTYGLLLILEDVIKLIWGVEAYSTYQP
;
A
#
# COMPACT_ATOMS: atom_id res chain seq x y z
N MET A 1 21.61 19.56 -19.33
CA MET A 1 22.13 19.09 -18.02
C MET A 1 21.03 18.95 -16.97
N LYS A 2 20.33 20.04 -16.58
CA LYS A 2 19.30 20.00 -15.52
C LYS A 2 18.14 19.01 -15.78
N LEU A 3 17.65 18.94 -17.02
CA LEU A 3 16.57 18.00 -17.40
C LEU A 3 16.98 16.53 -17.26
N VAL A 4 18.20 16.18 -17.69
CA VAL A 4 18.72 14.81 -17.61
C VAL A 4 18.86 14.37 -16.16
N ILE A 5 19.35 15.26 -15.28
CA ILE A 5 19.46 14.98 -13.84
C ILE A 5 18.06 14.75 -13.23
N ALA A 6 17.07 15.57 -13.59
CA ALA A 6 15.70 15.41 -13.11
C ALA A 6 15.09 14.06 -13.55
N MET A 7 15.26 13.67 -14.81
CA MET A 7 14.78 12.38 -15.33
C MET A 7 15.44 11.19 -14.66
N LEU A 8 16.74 11.27 -14.38
CA LEU A 8 17.45 10.21 -13.65
C LEU A 8 16.96 10.10 -12.21
N MET A 9 16.74 11.23 -11.53
CA MET A 9 16.18 11.22 -10.18
C MET A 9 14.76 10.62 -10.16
N ASP A 10 13.91 11.01 -11.09
CA ASP A 10 12.55 10.47 -11.21
C ASP A 10 12.57 8.96 -11.48
N GLY A 11 13.45 8.50 -12.38
CA GLY A 11 13.66 7.07 -12.63
C GLY A 11 14.12 6.30 -11.39
N VAL A 12 15.03 6.88 -10.59
CA VAL A 12 15.49 6.27 -9.33
C VAL A 12 14.36 6.21 -8.30
N ILE A 13 13.57 7.28 -8.15
CA ILE A 13 12.42 7.32 -7.25
C ILE A 13 11.41 6.25 -7.65
N TYR A 14 11.04 6.19 -8.93
CA TYR A 14 10.10 5.21 -9.44
C TYR A 14 10.60 3.77 -9.26
N ALA A 15 11.88 3.52 -9.57
CA ALA A 15 12.50 2.22 -9.35
C ALA A 15 12.53 1.84 -7.86
N SER A 16 12.75 2.79 -6.96
CA SER A 16 12.74 2.55 -5.51
C SER A 16 11.37 2.09 -5.02
N TRP A 17 10.29 2.68 -5.53
CA TRP A 17 8.92 2.28 -5.19
C TRP A 17 8.60 0.88 -5.69
N LEU A 18 8.89 0.60 -6.96
CA LEU A 18 8.72 -0.74 -7.53
C LEU A 18 9.54 -1.79 -6.79
N PHE A 19 10.78 -1.45 -6.42
CA PHE A 19 11.66 -2.33 -5.65
C PHE A 19 11.05 -2.66 -4.29
N VAL A 20 10.56 -1.67 -3.54
CA VAL A 20 9.95 -1.90 -2.21
C VAL A 20 8.70 -2.78 -2.33
N ILE A 21 7.84 -2.54 -3.34
CA ILE A 21 6.64 -3.36 -3.58
C ILE A 21 7.03 -4.81 -3.90
N ALA A 22 7.98 -5.02 -4.80
CA ALA A 22 8.47 -6.35 -5.18
C ALA A 22 9.17 -7.07 -4.01
N ALA A 23 9.96 -6.34 -3.21
CA ALA A 23 10.59 -6.86 -2.01
C ALA A 23 9.54 -7.30 -0.98
N GLY A 24 8.42 -6.58 -0.86
CA GLY A 24 7.30 -6.96 -0.01
C GLY A 24 6.72 -8.33 -0.37
N LEU A 25 6.45 -8.58 -1.65
CA LEU A 25 6.00 -9.90 -2.11
C LEU A 25 7.04 -10.99 -1.85
N THR A 26 8.32 -10.67 -2.07
CA THR A 26 9.44 -11.60 -1.84
C THR A 26 9.56 -11.97 -0.36
N LEU A 27 9.36 -11.03 0.56
CA LEU A 27 9.40 -11.27 2.01
C LEU A 27 8.20 -12.12 2.45
N ILE A 28 7.00 -11.79 1.99
CA ILE A 28 5.77 -12.56 2.26
C ILE A 28 5.96 -14.01 1.79
N TYR A 29 6.37 -14.21 0.54
CA TYR A 29 6.60 -15.53 -0.01
C TYR A 29 7.78 -16.24 0.67
N GLY A 30 8.86 -15.53 0.99
CA GLY A 30 10.04 -16.11 1.63
C GLY A 30 9.78 -16.64 3.03
N VAL A 31 8.91 -15.97 3.80
CA VAL A 31 8.56 -16.37 5.17
C VAL A 31 7.41 -17.38 5.18
N MET A 32 6.34 -17.13 4.41
CA MET A 32 5.13 -17.96 4.46
C MET A 32 5.12 -19.10 3.44
N LYS A 33 5.97 -19.04 2.41
CA LYS A 33 5.96 -19.93 1.23
C LYS A 33 4.64 -19.94 0.47
N ILE A 34 3.92 -18.81 0.49
CA ILE A 34 2.66 -18.69 -0.23
C ILE A 34 2.61 -17.36 -0.98
N LEU A 35 2.17 -17.42 -2.24
CA LEU A 35 2.01 -16.25 -3.09
C LEU A 35 0.76 -15.48 -2.67
N ASN A 36 0.94 -14.23 -2.23
CA ASN A 36 -0.16 -13.35 -1.86
C ASN A 36 -0.47 -12.34 -2.98
N MET A 37 -1.53 -12.60 -3.74
CA MET A 37 -1.96 -11.71 -4.81
C MET A 37 -2.42 -10.34 -4.28
N ALA A 38 -3.00 -10.28 -3.07
CA ALA A 38 -3.50 -9.06 -2.47
C ALA A 38 -2.42 -8.07 -1.99
N HIS A 39 -1.13 -8.42 -2.02
CA HIS A 39 -0.07 -7.54 -1.47
C HIS A 39 -0.09 -6.13 -2.07
N GLY A 40 -0.37 -6.00 -3.38
CA GLY A 40 -0.47 -4.70 -4.07
C GLY A 40 -1.62 -3.84 -3.55
N SER A 41 -2.72 -4.47 -3.13
CA SER A 41 -3.85 -3.76 -2.50
C SER A 41 -3.50 -3.21 -1.11
N PHE A 42 -2.63 -3.89 -0.35
CA PHE A 42 -2.12 -3.37 0.92
C PHE A 42 -1.25 -2.13 0.72
N TYR A 43 -0.39 -2.14 -0.30
CA TYR A 43 0.37 -0.96 -0.71
C TYR A 43 -0.56 0.19 -1.08
N ALA A 44 -1.59 -0.08 -1.91
CA ALA A 44 -2.54 0.94 -2.33
C ALA A 44 -3.30 1.54 -1.14
N ILE A 45 -3.85 0.73 -0.23
CA ILE A 45 -4.55 1.24 0.96
C ILE A 45 -3.64 2.13 1.80
N GLY A 46 -2.38 1.73 2.00
CA GLY A 46 -1.39 2.54 2.70
C GLY A 46 -1.14 3.88 2.00
N ALA A 47 -0.97 3.87 0.68
CA ALA A 47 -0.74 5.08 -0.12
C ALA A 47 -1.94 6.04 -0.09
N TYR A 48 -3.15 5.56 -0.37
CA TYR A 48 -4.37 6.36 -0.36
C TYR A 48 -4.66 6.94 1.02
N SER A 49 -4.54 6.12 2.06
CA SER A 49 -4.81 6.59 3.42
C SER A 49 -3.75 7.56 3.92
N GLY A 50 -2.47 7.32 3.59
CA GLY A 50 -1.38 8.26 3.89
C GLY A 50 -1.61 9.61 3.19
N ALA A 51 -1.99 9.59 1.91
CA ALA A 51 -2.36 10.76 1.14
C ALA A 51 -3.53 11.52 1.80
N SER A 52 -4.62 10.83 2.17
CA SER A 52 -5.77 11.46 2.83
C SER A 52 -5.42 12.08 4.18
N LEU A 53 -4.65 11.38 5.02
CA LEU A 53 -4.26 11.88 6.34
C LEU A 53 -3.32 13.10 6.23
N VAL A 54 -2.39 13.08 5.29
CA VAL A 54 -1.54 14.26 5.01
C VAL A 54 -2.37 15.42 4.47
N GLY A 55 -3.31 15.16 3.56
CA GLY A 55 -4.22 16.18 3.04
C GLY A 55 -5.01 16.87 4.15
N ILE A 56 -5.59 16.09 5.08
CA ILE A 56 -6.30 16.60 6.25
C ILE A 56 -5.36 17.41 7.16
N TYR A 57 -4.15 16.90 7.43
CA TYR A 57 -3.16 17.57 8.26
C TYR A 57 -2.74 18.92 7.70
N LEU A 58 -2.44 19.00 6.39
CA LEU A 58 -2.03 20.24 5.73
C LEU A 58 -3.19 21.23 5.58
N ALA A 59 -4.41 20.76 5.34
CA ALA A 59 -5.61 21.60 5.29
C ALA A 59 -5.86 22.35 6.62
N GLY A 60 -5.39 21.79 7.74
CA GLY A 60 -5.44 22.44 9.06
C GLY A 60 -4.43 23.59 9.26
N GLY A 61 -3.65 23.96 8.25
CA GLY A 61 -2.62 25.01 8.35
C GLY A 61 -1.37 24.58 9.14
N ASN A 62 -1.21 23.28 9.37
CA ASN A 62 -0.08 22.74 10.11
C ASN A 62 1.23 22.80 9.31
N PRO A 63 2.40 22.82 9.96
CA PRO A 63 3.67 22.96 9.27
C PRO A 63 4.02 21.72 8.46
N VAL A 64 4.60 21.93 7.27
CA VAL A 64 4.94 20.89 6.28
C VAL A 64 5.82 19.79 6.86
N TRP A 65 6.77 20.13 7.74
CA TRP A 65 7.68 19.14 8.33
C TRP A 65 6.95 18.07 9.14
N GLY A 66 5.79 18.40 9.74
CA GLY A 66 5.01 17.40 10.48
C GLY A 66 4.26 16.42 9.59
N SER A 67 4.10 16.71 8.29
CA SER A 67 3.48 15.78 7.34
C SER A 67 4.29 14.48 7.19
N TYR A 68 5.62 14.55 7.33
CA TYR A 68 6.49 13.36 7.29
C TYR A 68 6.23 12.43 8.47
N LEU A 69 5.95 12.99 9.65
CA LEU A 69 5.58 12.20 10.84
C LEU A 69 4.18 11.59 10.67
N VAL A 70 3.25 12.33 10.07
CA VAL A 70 1.92 11.82 9.74
C VAL A 70 2.01 10.67 8.74
N LEU A 71 2.84 10.77 7.70
CA LEU A 71 3.08 9.68 6.75
C LEU A 71 3.63 8.43 7.43
N LEU A 72 4.64 8.58 8.30
CA LEU A 72 5.22 7.46 9.03
C LEU A 72 4.18 6.82 9.97
N GLY A 73 3.44 7.64 10.70
CA GLY A 73 2.37 7.18 11.58
C GLY A 73 1.26 6.46 10.81
N ALA A 74 0.82 7.01 9.68
CA ALA A 74 -0.16 6.40 8.80
C ALA A 74 0.31 5.03 8.29
N ALA A 75 1.55 4.93 7.80
CA ALA A 75 2.10 3.68 7.30
C ALA A 75 2.12 2.58 8.38
N LEU A 76 2.54 2.92 9.60
CA LEU A 76 2.58 1.97 10.72
C LEU A 76 1.19 1.55 11.18
N VAL A 77 0.30 2.51 11.43
CA VAL A 77 -1.03 2.24 11.99
C VAL A 77 -1.89 1.48 10.99
N ILE A 78 -1.93 1.94 9.73
CA ILE A 78 -2.79 1.36 8.71
C ILE A 78 -2.22 0.03 8.22
N GLY A 79 -0.90 -0.06 8.05
CA GLY A 79 -0.25 -1.32 7.72
C GLY A 79 -0.48 -2.39 8.78
N ALA A 80 -0.36 -2.03 10.07
CA ALA A 80 -0.64 -2.95 11.17
C ALA A 80 -2.12 -3.35 11.21
N LEU A 81 -3.03 -2.40 11.07
CA LEU A 81 -4.47 -2.66 11.14
C LEU A 81 -4.93 -3.57 10.00
N VAL A 82 -4.64 -3.20 8.74
CA VAL A 82 -5.03 -3.96 7.55
C VAL A 82 -4.36 -5.33 7.54
N GLY A 83 -3.06 -5.38 7.86
CA GLY A 83 -2.30 -6.63 7.95
C GLY A 83 -2.88 -7.59 8.99
N LEU A 84 -3.16 -7.09 10.20
CA LEU A 84 -3.76 -7.92 11.26
C LEU A 84 -5.18 -8.37 10.93
N MET A 85 -5.98 -7.52 10.29
CA MET A 85 -7.33 -7.87 9.84
C MET A 85 -7.28 -8.97 8.78
N ALA A 86 -6.41 -8.85 7.77
CA ALA A 86 -6.24 -9.87 6.75
C ALA A 86 -5.70 -11.18 7.34
N GLU A 87 -4.68 -11.10 8.20
CA GLU A 87 -4.04 -12.25 8.82
C GLU A 87 -5.03 -13.03 9.70
N ARG A 88 -5.64 -12.36 10.67
CA ARG A 88 -6.53 -13.02 11.64
C ARG A 88 -7.90 -13.35 11.06
N GLY A 89 -8.38 -12.55 10.10
CA GLY A 89 -9.71 -12.69 9.53
C GLY A 89 -9.79 -13.74 8.42
N LEU A 90 -8.72 -13.92 7.64
CA LEU A 90 -8.77 -14.76 6.44
C LEU A 90 -7.57 -15.70 6.30
N LEU A 91 -6.34 -15.15 6.29
CA LEU A 91 -5.14 -15.92 5.93
C LEU A 91 -4.85 -17.06 6.91
N ARG A 92 -4.97 -16.79 8.22
CA ARG A 92 -4.70 -17.78 9.26
C ARG A 92 -5.60 -19.02 9.17
N PHE A 93 -6.84 -18.87 8.70
CA PHE A 93 -7.76 -19.99 8.54
C PHE A 93 -7.38 -20.90 7.36
N MET A 94 -6.64 -20.37 6.40
CA MET A 94 -6.24 -21.08 5.18
C MET A 94 -4.86 -21.73 5.30
N TYR A 95 -4.10 -21.44 6.36
CA TYR A 95 -2.82 -22.09 6.61
C TYR A 95 -2.97 -23.61 6.76
N GLY A 96 -2.05 -24.34 6.12
CA GLY A 96 -2.07 -25.81 6.06
C GLY A 96 -2.98 -26.39 4.97
N ARG A 97 -3.67 -25.56 4.18
CA ARG A 97 -4.39 -25.99 2.97
C ARG A 97 -3.48 -25.92 1.75
N ASP A 98 -3.97 -26.45 0.63
CA ASP A 98 -3.29 -26.41 -0.66
C ASP A 98 -2.95 -24.96 -1.08
N GLU A 99 -1.78 -24.77 -1.67
CA GLU A 99 -1.29 -23.48 -2.18
C GLU A 99 -2.29 -22.83 -3.14
N VAL A 100 -2.97 -23.64 -3.96
CA VAL A 100 -4.00 -23.16 -4.90
C VAL A 100 -5.14 -22.48 -4.16
N VAL A 101 -5.57 -23.03 -3.02
CA VAL A 101 -6.66 -22.44 -2.21
C VAL A 101 -6.25 -21.08 -1.67
N MET A 102 -5.01 -20.94 -1.21
CA MET A 102 -4.53 -19.66 -0.70
C MET A 102 -4.39 -18.60 -1.80
N ILE A 103 -3.97 -19.00 -3.01
CA ILE A 103 -3.94 -18.09 -4.17
C ILE A 103 -5.36 -17.62 -4.50
N LEU A 104 -6.35 -18.52 -4.54
CA LEU A 104 -7.76 -18.17 -4.79
C LEU A 104 -8.31 -17.21 -3.73
N VAL A 105 -7.98 -17.46 -2.47
CA VAL A 105 -8.42 -16.61 -1.34
C VAL A 105 -7.77 -15.23 -1.40
N THR A 106 -6.46 -15.16 -1.66
CA THR A 106 -5.77 -13.87 -1.77
C THR A 106 -6.17 -13.11 -3.03
N TYR A 107 -6.57 -13.79 -4.11
CA TYR A 107 -7.19 -13.16 -5.27
C TYR A 107 -8.58 -12.61 -4.96
N GLY A 108 -9.41 -13.36 -4.22
CA GLY A 108 -10.70 -12.84 -3.73
C GLY A 108 -10.53 -11.63 -2.81
N LEU A 109 -9.53 -11.67 -1.92
CA LEU A 109 -9.18 -10.54 -1.06
C LEU A 109 -8.72 -9.33 -1.87
N LEU A 110 -7.91 -9.53 -2.93
CA LEU A 110 -7.51 -8.46 -3.84
C LEU A 110 -8.74 -7.76 -4.41
N LEU A 111 -9.70 -8.50 -4.96
CA LEU A 111 -10.90 -7.91 -5.57
C LEU A 111 -11.74 -7.11 -4.56
N ILE A 112 -11.94 -7.67 -3.37
CA ILE A 112 -12.69 -6.99 -2.29
C ILE A 112 -11.99 -5.69 -1.90
N LEU A 113 -10.67 -5.73 -1.70
CA LEU A 113 -9.91 -4.55 -1.28
C LEU A 113 -9.84 -3.50 -2.39
N GLU A 114 -9.72 -3.92 -3.65
CA GLU A 114 -9.76 -3.02 -4.80
C GLU A 114 -11.12 -2.29 -4.89
N ASP A 115 -12.23 -3.00 -4.69
CA ASP A 115 -13.56 -2.40 -4.68
C ASP A 115 -13.76 -1.48 -3.47
N VAL A 116 -13.24 -1.85 -2.29
CA VAL A 116 -13.25 -0.96 -1.11
C VAL A 116 -12.48 0.33 -1.39
N ILE A 117 -11.32 0.26 -2.05
CA ILE A 117 -10.55 1.45 -2.41
C ILE A 117 -11.36 2.34 -3.36
N LYS A 118 -11.97 1.75 -4.39
CA LYS A 118 -12.82 2.49 -5.35
C LYS A 118 -14.04 3.12 -4.67
N LEU A 119 -14.63 2.45 -3.68
CA LEU A 119 -15.78 2.97 -2.94
C LEU A 119 -15.42 4.18 -2.06
N ILE A 120 -14.24 4.18 -1.45
CA ILE A 120 -13.81 5.25 -0.53
C ILE A 120 -13.20 6.44 -1.29
N TRP A 121 -12.31 6.18 -2.25
CA TRP A 121 -11.53 7.22 -2.95
C TRP A 121 -12.01 7.51 -4.38
N GLY A 122 -12.94 6.71 -4.90
CA GLY A 122 -13.38 6.81 -6.28
C GLY A 122 -12.46 6.08 -7.26
N VAL A 123 -12.76 6.23 -8.55
CA VAL A 123 -12.00 5.63 -9.67
C VAL A 123 -11.04 6.63 -10.33
N GLU A 124 -11.05 7.89 -9.90
CA GLU A 124 -10.15 8.92 -10.39
C GLU A 124 -8.83 8.96 -9.61
N ALA A 125 -7.77 9.50 -10.23
CA ALA A 125 -6.46 9.60 -9.59
C ALA A 125 -6.51 10.54 -8.37
N TYR A 126 -6.36 9.97 -7.17
CA TYR A 126 -6.38 10.75 -5.93
C TYR A 126 -5.09 11.55 -5.77
N SER A 127 -5.18 12.86 -5.91
CA SER A 127 -4.05 13.79 -5.73
C SER A 127 -4.23 14.60 -4.45
N THR A 128 -3.27 14.48 -3.52
CA THR A 128 -3.26 15.24 -2.24
C THR A 128 -3.08 16.75 -2.45
N TYR A 129 -2.54 17.16 -3.60
CA TYR A 129 -2.32 18.54 -3.99
C TYR A 129 -2.25 18.62 -5.52
N GLN A 130 -3.10 19.47 -6.11
CA GLN A 130 -2.94 19.93 -7.50
C GLN A 130 -2.43 21.37 -7.45
N PRO A 131 -1.26 21.69 -8.05
CA PRO A 131 -0.84 23.08 -8.24
C PRO A 131 -1.79 23.84 -9.16
#